data_AF-A0A7C1ATS3-F1
#
_entry.id   AF-A0A7C1ATS3-F1
#
_cell.length_a   1.000
_cell.length_b   1.000
_cell.length_c   1.000
_cell.angle_alpha   90.00
_cell.angle_beta   90.00
_cell.angle_gamma   90.00
#
_symmetry.space_group_name_H-M   'P 1'
#
loop_
_entity.id
_entity.type
_entity.pdbx_description
1 polymer ?
#
loop_
_entity_poly.entity_id
_entity_poly.type
_entity_poly.pdbx_seq_one_letter_code
_entity_poly.pdbx_strand_id
1 'polypeptide(L)'
;MLEIMESPEKYRSLITATDLISTRVRIKESDLLIRAERECSGPARAALARYRKDIEDYIVSHPGFEESMLPVAASNGAPPIITAMTGAALLCGVGPMAAVAGALAYFVGRELNSIAAEVIIENGGDIYLESRRERIIAVYSGKDAGPTGRIGIKIKPGEMPIGVASSSGRLGRSLSWGISDVSVVLASDP
;
A
#
# COMPACT_ATOMS: atom_id res chain seq x y z
N MET A 1 22.39 10.65 -3.64
CA MET A 1 21.81 9.28 -3.61
C MET A 1 21.00 9.05 -2.34
N LEU A 2 21.52 9.42 -1.15
CA LEU A 2 20.72 9.61 0.09
C LEU A 2 19.46 10.45 -0.15
N GLU A 3 19.58 11.50 -0.98
CA GLU A 3 18.46 12.37 -1.32
C GLU A 3 17.27 11.65 -1.97
N ILE A 4 17.46 10.56 -2.72
CA ILE A 4 16.40 9.96 -3.57
C ILE A 4 15.28 9.32 -2.72
N MET A 5 15.57 8.97 -1.46
CA MET A 5 14.63 8.31 -0.55
C MET A 5 14.02 9.28 0.49
N GLU A 6 14.32 10.57 0.40
CA GLU A 6 13.82 11.59 1.35
C GLU A 6 12.35 11.95 1.14
N SER A 7 11.82 11.72 -0.07
CA SER A 7 10.43 12.07 -0.38
C SER A 7 9.80 11.13 -1.42
N PRO A 8 8.47 10.95 -1.37
CA PRO A 8 7.71 10.22 -2.40
C PRO A 8 8.03 10.63 -3.82
N GLU A 9 8.18 11.93 -4.08
CA GLU A 9 8.47 12.46 -5.40
C GLU A 9 9.77 11.93 -5.98
N LYS A 10 10.80 11.80 -5.14
CA LYS A 10 12.14 11.41 -5.61
C LYS A 10 12.20 9.92 -5.92
N TYR A 11 11.69 9.02 -5.07
CA TYR A 11 11.71 7.59 -5.40
C TYR A 11 10.71 7.24 -6.52
N ARG A 12 9.55 7.92 -6.59
CA ARG A 12 8.58 7.71 -7.68
C ARG A 12 9.13 8.10 -9.05
N SER A 13 10.11 9.01 -9.10
CA SER A 13 10.80 9.39 -10.35
C SER A 13 11.61 8.24 -10.97
N LEU A 14 11.96 7.21 -10.19
CA LEU A 14 12.70 6.04 -10.67
C LEU A 14 11.82 5.02 -11.38
N ILE A 15 10.49 5.14 -11.31
CA ILE A 15 9.57 4.11 -11.80
C ILE A 15 9.38 4.22 -13.31
N THR A 16 9.81 3.19 -14.04
CA THR A 16 9.90 3.16 -15.51
C THR A 16 8.74 2.47 -16.24
N ALA A 17 7.64 2.10 -15.56
CA ALA A 17 6.45 1.50 -16.20
C ALA A 17 5.66 2.52 -17.05
N THR A 18 6.20 2.88 -18.21
CA THR A 18 5.68 3.88 -19.16
C THR A 18 4.51 3.38 -19.99
N ASP A 19 4.17 2.10 -19.89
CA ASP A 19 3.04 1.47 -20.56
C ASP A 19 1.68 1.76 -19.88
N LEU A 20 1.68 2.40 -18.71
CA LEU A 20 0.51 2.75 -17.94
C LEU A 20 0.41 4.27 -17.72
N ILE A 21 -0.82 4.77 -17.64
CA ILE A 21 -1.11 6.15 -17.28
C ILE A 21 -0.87 6.31 -15.77
N SER A 22 -0.03 7.27 -15.41
CA SER A 22 0.32 7.57 -14.03
C SER A 22 -0.53 8.72 -13.48
N THR A 23 -1.16 8.49 -12.34
CA THR A 23 -2.02 9.46 -11.65
C THR A 23 -1.67 9.50 -10.17
N ARG A 24 -1.61 10.69 -9.56
CA ARG A 24 -1.46 10.85 -8.11
C ARG A 24 -2.79 11.30 -7.51
N VAL A 25 -3.26 10.60 -6.48
CA VAL A 25 -4.47 10.97 -5.74
C VAL A 25 -4.12 11.10 -4.27
N ARG A 26 -4.30 12.30 -3.72
CA ARG A 26 -4.00 12.60 -2.33
C ARG A 26 -5.24 13.12 -1.60
N ILE A 27 -5.54 12.52 -0.44
CA ILE A 27 -6.58 12.95 0.49
C ILE A 27 -6.00 12.85 1.90
N LYS A 28 -5.83 14.01 2.55
CA LYS A 28 -5.16 14.14 3.85
C LYS A 28 -3.77 13.44 3.85
N GLU A 29 -3.58 12.42 4.69
CA GLU A 29 -2.34 11.65 4.83
C GLU A 29 -2.16 10.58 3.75
N SER A 30 -3.25 10.11 3.11
CA SER A 30 -3.17 9.10 2.06
C SER A 30 -2.72 9.71 0.74
N ASP A 31 -1.69 9.13 0.13
CA ASP A 31 -1.04 9.62 -1.08
C ASP A 31 -0.78 8.45 -2.04
N LEU A 32 -1.78 8.17 -2.87
CA LEU A 32 -1.72 7.08 -3.83
C LEU A 32 -1.00 7.50 -5.10
N LEU A 33 0.00 6.73 -5.51
CA LEU A 33 0.45 6.70 -6.90
C LEU A 33 -0.25 5.53 -7.60
N ILE A 34 -1.01 5.86 -8.64
CA ILE A 34 -1.83 4.93 -9.40
C ILE A 34 -1.25 4.81 -10.79
N ARG A 35 -1.06 3.58 -11.27
CA ARG A 35 -0.73 3.30 -12.66
C ARG A 35 -1.76 2.35 -13.24
N ALA A 36 -2.45 2.79 -14.29
CA ALA A 36 -3.50 2.00 -14.92
C ALA A 36 -3.46 2.10 -16.45
N GLU A 37 -4.05 1.13 -17.15
CA GLU A 37 -4.12 1.15 -18.63
C GLU A 37 -5.01 2.28 -19.19
N ARG A 38 -5.71 3.02 -18.31
CA ARG A 38 -6.55 4.18 -18.65
C ARG A 38 -6.63 5.16 -17.49
N GLU A 39 -7.09 6.37 -17.79
CA GLU A 39 -7.29 7.44 -16.81
C GLU A 39 -8.35 7.02 -15.77
N CYS A 40 -8.00 7.10 -14.49
CA CYS A 40 -8.83 6.64 -13.37
C CYS A 40 -8.88 7.63 -12.21
N SER A 41 -8.44 8.90 -12.36
CA SER A 41 -8.33 9.85 -11.24
C SER A 41 -9.66 10.11 -10.53
N GLY A 42 -10.75 10.28 -11.28
CA GLY A 42 -12.09 10.51 -10.74
C GLY A 42 -12.57 9.32 -9.88
N PRO A 43 -12.68 8.11 -10.46
CA PRO A 43 -13.04 6.91 -9.71
C PRO A 43 -12.11 6.64 -8.52
N ALA A 44 -10.79 6.82 -8.69
CA ALA A 44 -9.81 6.60 -7.63
C ALA A 44 -10.01 7.55 -6.44
N ARG A 45 -10.27 8.83 -6.72
CA ARG A 45 -10.52 9.83 -5.67
C ARG A 45 -11.81 9.54 -4.92
N ALA A 46 -12.86 9.09 -5.62
CA ALA A 46 -14.11 8.71 -5.00
C ALA A 46 -13.95 7.47 -4.10
N ALA A 47 -13.27 6.42 -4.60
CA ALA A 47 -12.98 5.21 -3.85
C ALA A 47 -12.15 5.51 -2.59
N LEU A 48 -11.04 6.26 -2.74
CA LEU A 48 -10.18 6.63 -1.62
C LEU A 48 -10.94 7.44 -0.57
N ALA A 49 -11.75 8.42 -0.98
CA ALA A 49 -12.55 9.22 -0.06
C ALA A 49 -13.54 8.34 0.74
N ARG A 50 -14.18 7.38 0.07
CA ARG A 50 -15.16 6.48 0.69
C ARG A 50 -14.52 5.56 1.71
N TYR A 51 -13.47 4.82 1.34
CA TYR A 51 -12.80 3.90 2.27
C TYR A 51 -12.12 4.62 3.42
N ARG A 52 -11.57 5.82 3.20
CA ARG A 52 -11.07 6.66 4.29
C ARG A 52 -12.19 7.06 5.24
N LYS A 53 -13.35 7.46 4.71
CA LYS A 53 -14.50 7.80 5.53
C LYS A 53 -14.96 6.60 6.36
N ASP A 54 -15.02 5.41 5.78
CA ASP A 54 -15.35 4.18 6.52
C ASP A 54 -14.40 3.95 7.70
N ILE A 55 -13.10 4.19 7.51
CA ILE A 55 -12.10 4.09 8.59
C ILE A 55 -12.28 5.18 9.64
N GLU A 56 -12.38 6.44 9.21
CA GLU A 56 -12.52 7.59 10.10
C GLU A 56 -13.79 7.49 10.96
N ASP A 57 -14.93 7.13 10.35
CA ASP A 57 -16.20 6.93 11.06
C ASP A 57 -16.13 5.75 12.04
N TYR A 58 -15.39 4.68 11.69
CA TYR A 58 -15.19 3.54 12.59
C TYR A 58 -14.33 3.91 13.80
N ILE A 59 -13.24 4.67 13.60
CA ILE A 59 -12.38 5.19 14.68
C ILE A 59 -13.20 6.05 15.65
N VAL A 60 -14.03 6.94 15.13
CA VAL A 60 -14.89 7.82 15.95
C VAL A 60 -15.85 7.01 16.83
N SER A 61 -16.39 5.92 16.30
CA SER A 61 -17.36 5.07 17.01
C SER A 61 -16.73 4.00 17.91
N HIS A 62 -15.43 3.74 17.77
CA HIS A 62 -14.69 2.71 18.52
C HIS A 62 -13.42 3.30 19.15
N PRO A 63 -13.55 4.01 20.30
CA PRO A 63 -12.41 4.58 21.00
C PRO A 63 -11.32 3.54 21.27
N GLY A 64 -10.05 3.92 21.03
CA GLY A 64 -8.89 3.04 21.18
C GLY A 64 -8.57 2.18 19.97
N PHE A 65 -9.41 2.13 18.92
CA PHE A 65 -9.10 1.39 17.69
C PHE A 65 -7.83 1.90 16.99
N GLU A 66 -7.70 3.23 16.87
CA GLU A 66 -6.58 3.87 16.18
C GLU A 66 -5.25 3.70 16.94
N GLU A 67 -5.31 3.74 18.28
CA GLU A 67 -4.16 3.74 19.18
C GLU A 67 -3.70 2.32 19.57
N SER A 68 -4.53 1.31 19.30
CA SER A 68 -4.23 -0.06 19.71
C SER A 68 -2.97 -0.57 19.02
N MET A 69 -2.03 -1.06 19.82
CA MET A 69 -0.84 -1.79 19.34
C MET A 69 -1.06 -3.31 19.32
N LEU A 70 -2.24 -3.76 19.75
CA LEU A 70 -2.64 -5.16 19.81
C LEU A 70 -3.83 -5.43 18.88
N PRO A 71 -4.06 -6.69 18.48
CA PRO A 71 -5.22 -7.04 17.68
C PRO A 71 -6.53 -6.60 18.32
N VAL A 72 -7.41 -6.02 17.50
CA VAL A 72 -8.78 -5.63 17.89
C VAL A 72 -9.73 -6.33 16.94
N ALA A 73 -10.76 -6.99 17.47
CA ALA A 73 -11.79 -7.60 16.64
C ALA A 73 -12.72 -6.54 16.04
N ALA A 74 -13.09 -6.70 14.77
CA ALA A 74 -14.13 -5.89 14.15
C ALA A 74 -15.49 -6.14 14.82
N SER A 75 -16.32 -5.10 14.95
CA SER A 75 -17.71 -5.23 15.37
C SER A 75 -18.56 -5.87 14.27
N ASN A 76 -19.69 -6.47 14.67
CA ASN A 76 -20.62 -7.06 13.71
C ASN A 76 -21.12 -5.99 12.74
N GLY A 77 -20.99 -6.26 11.43
CA GLY A 77 -21.38 -5.32 10.39
C GLY A 77 -20.38 -4.19 10.14
N ALA A 78 -19.15 -4.29 10.67
CA ALA A 78 -18.08 -3.37 10.32
C ALA A 78 -17.86 -3.29 8.79
N PRO A 79 -17.44 -2.12 8.27
CA PRO A 79 -17.10 -1.99 6.86
C PRO A 79 -16.09 -3.07 6.41
N PRO A 80 -16.15 -3.54 5.15
CA PRO A 80 -15.24 -4.56 4.65
C PRO A 80 -13.75 -4.23 4.87
N ILE A 81 -13.37 -2.96 4.72
CA ILE A 81 -11.99 -2.52 4.95
C ILE A 81 -11.55 -2.66 6.41
N ILE A 82 -12.45 -2.42 7.36
CA ILE A 82 -12.17 -2.62 8.79
C ILE A 82 -12.03 -4.11 9.11
N THR A 83 -12.88 -4.94 8.53
CA THR A 83 -12.80 -6.40 8.69
C THR A 83 -11.48 -6.94 8.16
N ALA A 84 -11.03 -6.47 6.99
CA ALA A 84 -9.72 -6.84 6.43
C ALA A 84 -8.56 -6.36 7.33
N MET A 85 -8.55 -5.09 7.73
CA MET A 85 -7.50 -4.54 8.60
C MET A 85 -7.37 -5.30 9.93
N THR A 86 -8.50 -5.60 10.58
CA THR A 86 -8.51 -6.35 11.84
C THR A 86 -8.11 -7.81 11.67
N GLY A 87 -8.49 -8.45 10.55
CA GLY A 87 -8.06 -9.79 10.19
C GLY A 87 -6.54 -9.89 10.00
N ALA A 88 -5.96 -9.01 9.19
CA ALA A 88 -4.52 -8.94 8.98
C ALA A 88 -3.76 -8.65 10.28
N ALA A 89 -4.27 -7.71 11.08
CA ALA A 89 -3.71 -7.36 12.38
C ALA A 89 -3.71 -8.54 13.37
N LEU A 90 -4.78 -9.34 13.39
CA LEU A 90 -4.87 -10.54 14.20
C LEU A 90 -3.82 -11.60 13.82
N LEU A 91 -3.62 -11.84 12.52
CA LEU A 91 -2.63 -12.80 12.03
C LEU A 91 -1.19 -12.40 12.38
N CYS A 92 -0.92 -11.09 12.37
CA CYS A 92 0.41 -10.54 12.61
C CYS A 92 0.67 -10.15 14.08
N GLY A 93 -0.35 -10.21 14.95
CA GLY A 93 -0.22 -9.83 16.37
C GLY A 93 0.02 -8.33 16.59
N VAL A 94 -0.53 -7.47 15.72
CA VAL A 94 -0.34 -6.02 15.74
C VAL A 94 -1.67 -5.27 15.84
N GLY A 95 -1.62 -3.95 15.94
CA GLY A 95 -2.79 -3.06 15.86
C GLY A 95 -3.40 -2.96 14.45
N PRO A 96 -4.73 -2.73 14.32
CA PRO A 96 -5.40 -2.60 13.02
C PRO A 96 -4.81 -1.51 12.10
N MET A 97 -4.36 -0.40 12.68
CA MET A 97 -3.79 0.71 11.91
C MET A 97 -2.46 0.36 11.23
N ALA A 98 -1.80 -0.72 11.64
CA ALA A 98 -0.60 -1.21 10.94
C ALA A 98 -0.91 -1.68 9.49
N ALA A 99 -2.17 -2.07 9.21
CA ALA A 99 -2.61 -2.54 7.89
C ALA A 99 -3.25 -1.44 7.02
N VAL A 100 -3.38 -0.21 7.52
CA VAL A 100 -4.22 0.82 6.88
C VAL A 100 -3.79 1.19 5.46
N ALA A 101 -2.48 1.27 5.21
CA ALA A 101 -1.96 1.71 3.92
C ALA A 101 -2.13 0.63 2.84
N GLY A 102 -1.78 -0.63 3.16
CA GLY A 102 -2.05 -1.80 2.33
C GLY A 102 -3.54 -2.02 2.07
N ALA A 103 -4.39 -1.91 3.10
CA ALA A 103 -5.84 -2.03 2.95
C ALA A 103 -6.40 -0.97 1.98
N LEU A 104 -6.01 0.30 2.11
CA LEU A 104 -6.42 1.34 1.17
C LEU A 104 -5.94 1.07 -0.25
N ALA A 105 -4.69 0.61 -0.42
CA ALA A 105 -4.16 0.26 -1.75
C ALA A 105 -4.97 -0.88 -2.39
N TYR A 106 -5.31 -1.91 -1.62
CA TYR A 106 -6.10 -3.05 -2.06
C TYR A 106 -7.53 -2.68 -2.43
N PHE A 107 -8.27 -2.06 -1.52
CA PHE A 107 -9.69 -1.78 -1.74
C PHE A 107 -9.90 -0.80 -2.90
N VAL A 108 -9.05 0.24 -3.00
CA VAL A 108 -9.06 1.14 -4.16
C VAL A 108 -8.65 0.39 -5.43
N GLY A 109 -7.58 -0.41 -5.37
CA GLY A 109 -7.08 -1.17 -6.53
C GLY A 109 -8.10 -2.17 -7.08
N ARG A 110 -8.79 -2.90 -6.21
CA ARG A 110 -9.86 -3.85 -6.56
C ARG A 110 -11.04 -3.17 -7.24
N GLU A 111 -11.44 -2.00 -6.74
CA GLU A 111 -12.52 -1.22 -7.36
C GLU A 111 -12.11 -0.69 -8.73
N LEU A 112 -10.90 -0.13 -8.84
CA LEU A 112 -10.39 0.33 -10.14
C LEU A 112 -10.16 -0.81 -11.13
N ASN A 113 -9.87 -2.02 -10.65
CA ASN A 113 -9.71 -3.18 -11.53
C ASN A 113 -11.01 -3.55 -12.28
N SER A 114 -12.18 -3.17 -11.76
CA SER A 114 -13.44 -3.30 -12.48
C SER A 114 -13.56 -2.35 -13.69
N ILE A 115 -12.71 -1.33 -13.76
CA ILE A 115 -12.71 -0.27 -14.78
C ILE A 115 -11.52 -0.43 -15.75
N ALA A 116 -10.37 -0.88 -15.23
CA ALA A 116 -9.10 -1.05 -15.93
C ALA A 116 -8.50 -2.42 -15.62
N ALA A 117 -8.13 -3.19 -16.64
CA ALA A 117 -7.64 -4.55 -16.45
C ALA A 117 -6.24 -4.62 -15.83
N GLU A 118 -5.44 -3.56 -15.97
CA GLU A 118 -4.14 -3.41 -15.31
C GLU A 118 -4.19 -2.20 -14.38
N VAL A 119 -3.95 -2.42 -13.08
CA VAL A 119 -3.97 -1.40 -12.04
C VAL A 119 -2.88 -1.71 -11.01
N ILE A 120 -2.04 -0.71 -10.75
CA ILE A 120 -1.01 -0.72 -9.70
C ILE A 120 -1.29 0.45 -8.78
N ILE A 121 -1.42 0.20 -7.48
CA ILE A 121 -1.62 1.24 -6.46
C ILE A 121 -0.45 1.18 -5.49
N GLU A 122 0.32 2.25 -5.38
CA GLU A 122 1.33 2.43 -4.33
C GLU A 122 0.81 3.43 -3.30
N ASN A 123 0.80 3.03 -2.03
CA ASN A 123 0.49 3.88 -0.87
C ASN A 123 1.66 3.84 0.12
N GLY A 124 2.70 4.61 -0.17
CA GLY A 124 3.94 4.57 0.60
C GLY A 124 4.69 3.26 0.35
N GLY A 125 4.85 2.45 1.40
CA GLY A 125 5.54 1.16 1.34
C GLY A 125 4.68 0.00 0.84
N ASP A 126 3.37 0.22 0.70
CA ASP A 126 2.42 -0.85 0.37
C ASP A 126 1.89 -0.71 -1.05
N ILE A 127 1.76 -1.84 -1.74
CA ILE A 127 1.42 -1.93 -3.16
C ILE A 127 0.33 -2.96 -3.37
N TYR A 128 -0.72 -2.58 -4.09
CA TYR A 128 -1.61 -3.52 -4.78
C TYR A 128 -1.21 -3.61 -6.24
N LEU A 129 -1.10 -4.83 -6.78
CA LEU A 129 -0.66 -5.08 -8.13
C LEU A 129 -1.58 -6.06 -8.86
N GLU A 130 -2.19 -5.60 -9.96
CA GLU A 130 -2.93 -6.40 -10.93
C GLU A 130 -2.47 -6.03 -12.35
N SER A 131 -1.99 -7.02 -13.10
CA SER A 131 -1.39 -6.81 -14.41
C SER A 131 -1.35 -8.10 -15.22
N ARG A 132 -1.52 -7.96 -16.54
CA ARG A 132 -1.47 -9.08 -17.48
C ARG A 132 -0.06 -9.42 -17.95
N ARG A 133 0.95 -8.69 -17.47
CA ARG A 133 2.36 -8.87 -17.83
C ARG A 133 3.24 -8.94 -16.59
N GLU A 134 4.44 -9.45 -16.78
CA GLU A 134 5.44 -9.48 -15.73
C GLU A 134 5.76 -8.04 -15.27
N ARG A 135 5.81 -7.85 -13.95
CA ARG A 135 6.18 -6.57 -13.32
C ARG A 135 7.35 -6.82 -12.37
N ILE A 136 8.21 -5.82 -12.22
CA ILE A 136 9.32 -5.85 -11.29
C ILE A 136 9.09 -4.77 -10.24
N ILE A 137 8.96 -5.18 -8.98
CA ILE A 137 8.89 -4.28 -7.84
C ILE A 137 10.31 -4.00 -7.38
N ALA A 138 10.73 -2.74 -7.45
CA ALA A 138 12.03 -2.33 -6.96
C ALA A 138 11.97 -2.12 -5.44
N VAL A 139 12.83 -2.85 -4.73
CA VAL A 139 13.07 -2.73 -3.30
C VAL A 139 14.43 -2.08 -3.11
N TYR A 140 14.46 -1.02 -2.32
CA TYR A 140 15.68 -0.27 -2.03
C TYR A 140 16.06 -0.46 -0.57
N SER A 141 17.30 -0.87 -0.32
CA SER A 141 17.82 -1.09 1.03
C SER A 141 19.22 -0.49 1.21
N GLY A 142 19.52 0.02 2.41
CA GLY A 142 20.85 0.50 2.80
C GLY A 142 21.11 1.98 2.52
N LYS A 143 22.12 2.55 3.20
CA LYS A 143 22.51 3.98 3.13
C LYS A 143 23.21 4.34 1.81
N ASP A 144 23.80 3.34 1.16
CA ASP A 144 24.59 3.46 -0.06
C ASP A 144 23.97 2.61 -1.18
N ALA A 145 22.70 2.83 -1.51
CA ALA A 145 21.99 2.13 -2.60
C ALA A 145 22.55 2.47 -4.00
N GLY A 146 23.83 2.15 -4.23
CA GLY A 146 24.41 1.98 -5.55
C GLY A 146 23.77 0.77 -6.25
N PRO A 147 24.36 0.26 -7.34
CA PRO A 147 23.80 -0.86 -8.10
C PRO A 147 23.48 -2.11 -7.24
N THR A 148 24.17 -2.28 -6.11
CA THR A 148 24.07 -3.42 -5.18
C THR A 148 22.94 -3.31 -4.14
N GLY A 149 22.34 -2.13 -3.94
CA GLY A 149 21.25 -1.91 -2.98
C GLY A 149 19.85 -1.96 -3.58
N ARG A 150 19.74 -2.43 -4.83
CA ARG A 150 18.49 -2.50 -5.60
C ARG A 150 18.13 -3.96 -5.83
N ILE A 151 17.12 -4.43 -5.13
CA ILE A 151 16.55 -5.77 -5.31
C ILE A 151 15.30 -5.62 -6.16
N GLY A 152 15.17 -6.41 -7.22
CA GLY A 152 13.96 -6.48 -8.03
C GLY A 152 13.18 -7.75 -7.69
N ILE A 153 11.96 -7.61 -7.20
CA ILE A 153 11.05 -8.73 -7.01
C ILE A 153 10.20 -8.85 -8.28
N LYS A 154 10.40 -9.94 -9.01
CA LYS A 154 9.69 -10.24 -10.24
C LYS A 154 8.37 -10.92 -9.92
N ILE A 155 7.27 -10.35 -10.40
CA ILE A 155 5.92 -10.88 -10.27
C ILE A 155 5.38 -11.26 -11.64
N LYS A 156 5.00 -12.52 -11.82
CA LYS A 156 4.42 -13.05 -13.04
C LYS A 156 2.89 -12.80 -13.07
N PRO A 157 2.26 -12.74 -14.25
CA PRO A 157 0.81 -12.54 -14.34
C PRO A 157 -0.02 -13.55 -13.56
N GLY A 158 0.42 -14.81 -13.47
CA GLY A 158 -0.30 -15.87 -12.75
C GLY A 158 -0.22 -15.76 -11.22
N GLU A 159 0.55 -14.82 -10.68
CA GLU A 159 0.66 -14.53 -9.24
C GLU A 159 -0.24 -13.36 -8.82
N MET A 160 -0.92 -12.72 -9.77
CA MET A 160 -1.74 -11.53 -9.56
C MET A 160 -3.24 -11.89 -9.43
N PRO A 161 -4.03 -11.10 -8.68
CA PRO A 161 -3.64 -9.90 -7.94
C PRO A 161 -2.76 -10.23 -6.73
N ILE A 162 -1.82 -9.33 -6.40
CA ILE A 162 -0.92 -9.50 -5.26
C ILE A 162 -0.75 -8.19 -4.48
N GLY A 163 -0.70 -8.31 -3.17
CA GLY A 163 -0.28 -7.27 -2.24
C GLY A 163 1.22 -7.39 -1.94
N VAL A 164 1.91 -6.26 -1.89
CA VAL A 164 3.28 -6.18 -1.41
C VAL A 164 3.36 -5.11 -0.34
N ALA A 165 3.70 -5.51 0.87
CA ALA A 165 3.86 -4.61 1.99
C ALA A 165 5.34 -4.48 2.35
N SER A 166 5.78 -3.28 2.72
CA SER A 166 7.14 -3.06 3.18
C SER A 166 7.22 -2.23 4.43
N SER A 167 8.16 -2.62 5.29
CA SER A 167 8.53 -1.89 6.49
C SER A 167 10.03 -1.61 6.48
N SER A 168 10.42 -0.45 6.98
CA SER A 168 11.82 -0.09 7.16
C SER A 168 12.04 0.49 8.55
N GLY A 169 13.08 0.02 9.22
CA GLY A 169 13.54 0.60 10.49
C GLY A 169 14.35 1.87 10.35
N ARG A 170 14.58 2.34 9.12
CA ARG A 170 15.44 3.50 8.85
C ARG A 170 14.84 4.52 7.88
N LEU A 171 13.85 4.14 7.07
CA LEU A 171 13.30 4.97 5.99
C LEU A 171 11.76 4.95 6.04
N GLY A 172 11.16 5.98 6.63
CA GLY A 172 9.69 6.11 6.72
C GLY A 172 9.24 6.98 7.90
N ARG A 173 7.96 7.37 7.91
CA ARG A 173 7.33 8.12 9.02
C ARG A 173 6.69 7.23 10.10
N SER A 174 6.64 5.91 9.86
CA SER A 174 6.02 4.94 10.77
C SER A 174 7.01 4.47 11.85
N LEU A 175 6.52 4.24 13.06
CA LEU A 175 7.31 3.73 14.18
C LEU A 175 7.80 2.31 13.88
N SER A 176 9.12 2.09 13.90
CA SER A 176 9.72 0.77 13.73
C SER A 176 10.72 0.47 14.85
N TRP A 177 10.65 -0.75 15.38
CA TRP A 177 11.58 -1.30 16.39
C TRP A 177 12.57 -2.33 15.78
N GLY A 178 12.56 -2.50 14.46
CA GLY A 178 13.34 -3.54 13.77
C GLY A 178 14.81 -3.19 13.54
N ILE A 179 15.67 -4.24 13.51
CA ILE A 179 17.10 -4.17 13.14
C ILE A 179 17.29 -4.34 11.62
N SER A 180 16.24 -4.72 10.89
CA SER A 180 16.25 -4.90 9.43
C SER A 180 16.24 -3.56 8.68
N ASP A 181 17.04 -3.44 7.62
CA ASP A 181 17.02 -2.27 6.74
C ASP A 181 15.68 -2.14 5.98
N VAL A 182 15.18 -3.25 5.43
CA VAL A 182 13.84 -3.36 4.85
C VAL A 182 13.33 -4.79 5.03
N SER A 183 12.06 -4.94 5.35
CA SER A 183 11.32 -6.20 5.31
C SER A 183 10.20 -6.07 4.29
N VAL A 184 10.04 -7.06 3.41
CA VAL A 184 9.01 -7.06 2.36
C VAL A 184 8.22 -8.35 2.45
N VAL A 185 6.90 -8.23 2.45
CA VAL A 185 5.95 -9.34 2.46
C VAL A 185 5.14 -9.31 1.17
N LEU A 186 4.90 -10.48 0.58
CA LEU A 186 4.02 -10.66 -0.56
C LEU A 186 2.89 -11.60 -0.17
N ALA A 187 1.65 -11.21 -0.44
CA ALA A 187 0.48 -11.98 -0.10
C ALA A 187 -0.67 -11.72 -1.08
N SER A 188 -1.51 -12.71 -1.32
CA SER A 188 -2.75 -12.54 -2.10
C SER A 188 -3.82 -11.77 -1.32
N ASP A 189 -3.72 -11.76 0.00
CA ASP A 189 -4.51 -10.95 0.92
C ASP A 189 -3.55 -9.92 1.57
N PRO A 190 -3.72 -8.61 1.31
CA PRO A 190 -2.77 -7.58 1.74
C PRO A 190 -2.86 -7.19 3.22
#